data_AF-A0A1Y4GB66-F1
#
_entry.id   AF-A0A1Y4GB66-F1
#
_cell.length_a   1.000
_cell.length_b   1.000
_cell.length_c   1.000
_cell.angle_alpha   90.00
_cell.angle_beta   90.00
_cell.angle_gamma   90.00
#
_symmetry.space_group_name_H-M   'P 1'
#
loop_
_entity.id
_entity.type
_entity.pdbx_description
1 polymer ?
#
loop_
_entity_poly.entity_id
_entity_poly.type
_entity_poly.pdbx_seq_one_letter_code
_entity_poly.pdbx_strand_id
1 'polypeptide(L)'
;MKPKKWPIVAGTVALVFVVAGMGFWVWHEQPSFCAAICHTPMDPYVETYDQLLGEAGVDKYGNEVTDTSSMLAVTHKADGQTCLDCHVPTLGEQMTEGAAWAAGGYGVPLQEATLEDLTAARGLEPDAFCLNDSCHNLTRDDLANATADMVRNPHLAYHGDISCGSCHKAHRASVNYCSQCHADAETPSGWLTAKEDALAAVS
;
A
#
# COMPACT_ATOMS: atom_id res chain seq x y z
N MET A 1 10.50 -40.43 -47.51
CA MET A 1 10.29 -40.38 -46.04
C MET A 1 9.53 -39.09 -45.74
N LYS A 2 8.37 -39.15 -45.06
CA LYS A 2 7.64 -37.92 -44.71
C LYS A 2 8.43 -37.16 -43.63
N PRO A 3 8.68 -35.85 -43.78
CA PRO A 3 9.38 -35.09 -42.74
C PRO A 3 8.58 -35.19 -41.42
N LYS A 4 9.25 -35.58 -40.34
CA LYS A 4 8.64 -35.66 -39.01
C LYS A 4 8.31 -34.23 -38.59
N LYS A 5 7.02 -33.91 -38.42
CA LYS A 5 6.56 -32.58 -37.97
C LYS A 5 6.77 -32.34 -36.47
N TRP A 6 7.13 -33.38 -35.71
CA TRP A 6 7.30 -33.33 -34.25
C TRP A 6 8.31 -32.29 -33.73
N PRO A 7 9.49 -32.07 -34.37
CA PRO A 7 10.41 -31.00 -33.94
C PRO A 7 9.81 -29.61 -34.09
N ILE A 8 8.99 -29.40 -35.13
CA ILE A 8 8.29 -28.13 -35.36
C ILE A 8 7.24 -27.92 -34.26
N VAL A 9 6.48 -28.96 -33.92
CA VAL A 9 5.50 -28.91 -32.83
C VAL A 9 6.19 -28.62 -31.49
N ALA A 10 7.26 -29.35 -31.16
CA ALA A 10 8.02 -29.15 -29.92
C ALA A 10 8.62 -27.74 -29.84
N GLY A 11 9.22 -27.25 -30.94
CA GLY A 11 9.75 -25.89 -31.01
C GLY A 11 8.67 -24.82 -30.87
N THR A 12 7.49 -25.03 -31.47
CA THR A 12 6.35 -24.11 -31.33
C THR A 12 5.84 -24.08 -29.90
N VAL A 13 5.67 -25.24 -29.26
CA VAL A 13 5.23 -25.35 -27.86
C VAL A 13 6.23 -24.65 -26.93
N ALA A 14 7.53 -24.90 -27.11
CA ALA A 14 8.56 -24.23 -26.32
C ALA A 14 8.52 -22.71 -26.48
N LEU A 15 8.36 -22.22 -27.72
CA LEU A 15 8.24 -20.78 -27.99
C LEU A 15 7.02 -20.16 -27.31
N VAL A 16 5.86 -20.85 -27.34
CA VAL A 16 4.64 -20.38 -26.67
C VAL A 16 4.87 -20.25 -25.17
N PHE A 17 5.51 -21.22 -24.52
CA PHE A 17 5.82 -21.13 -23.09
C PHE A 17 6.78 -19.97 -22.76
N VAL A 18 7.78 -19.72 -23.60
CA VAL A 18 8.69 -18.58 -23.40
C VAL A 18 7.94 -17.26 -23.51
N VAL A 19 7.13 -17.08 -24.55
CA VAL A 19 6.35 -15.84 -24.75
C VAL A 19 5.32 -15.65 -23.64
N ALA A 20 4.61 -16.71 -23.25
CA ALA A 20 3.66 -16.66 -22.16
C ALA A 20 4.34 -16.38 -20.81
N GLY A 21 5.51 -16.98 -20.54
CA GLY A 21 6.28 -16.72 -19.34
C GLY A 21 6.77 -15.28 -19.24
N MET A 22 7.24 -14.69 -20.34
CA MET A 22 7.61 -13.27 -20.39
C MET A 22 6.40 -12.35 -20.20
N GLY A 23 5.28 -12.66 -20.86
CA GLY A 23 4.04 -11.88 -20.68
C GLY A 23 3.51 -11.96 -19.25
N PHE A 24 3.54 -13.15 -18.65
CA PHE A 24 3.18 -13.34 -17.24
C PHE A 24 4.13 -12.60 -16.30
N TRP A 25 5.45 -12.60 -16.59
CA TRP A 25 6.44 -11.86 -15.81
C TRP A 25 6.11 -10.36 -15.73
N VAL A 26 5.83 -9.74 -16.88
CA VAL A 26 5.47 -8.32 -16.92
C VAL A 26 4.11 -8.08 -16.27
N TRP A 27 3.15 -8.98 -16.49
CA TRP A 27 1.79 -8.81 -15.98
C TRP A 27 1.71 -8.96 -14.46
N HIS A 28 2.49 -9.85 -13.83
CA HIS A 28 2.40 -10.08 -12.39
C HIS A 28 2.81 -8.87 -11.54
N GLU A 29 3.50 -7.89 -12.13
CA GLU A 29 3.89 -6.64 -11.48
C GLU A 29 2.82 -5.54 -11.63
N GLN A 30 1.72 -5.81 -12.32
CA GLN A 30 0.69 -4.81 -12.62
C GLN A 30 -0.48 -4.87 -11.61
N PRO A 31 -1.15 -3.73 -11.33
CA PRO A 31 -2.36 -3.70 -10.51
C PRO A 31 -3.44 -4.68 -11.01
N SER A 32 -3.53 -4.87 -12.34
CA SER A 32 -4.46 -5.82 -12.96
C SER A 32 -4.22 -7.29 -12.58
N PHE A 33 -3.01 -7.67 -12.14
CA PHE A 33 -2.73 -9.00 -11.63
C PHE A 33 -3.30 -9.17 -10.22
N CYS A 34 -3.08 -8.20 -9.33
CA CYS A 34 -3.74 -8.16 -8.03
C CYS A 34 -5.27 -8.19 -8.21
N ALA A 35 -5.75 -7.46 -9.22
CA ALA A 35 -7.15 -7.41 -9.60
C ALA A 35 -7.66 -8.63 -10.41
N ALA A 36 -6.87 -9.66 -10.65
CA ALA A 36 -7.32 -10.85 -11.39
C ALA A 36 -7.01 -12.17 -10.69
N ILE A 37 -5.89 -12.23 -9.97
CA ILE A 37 -5.38 -13.41 -9.29
C ILE A 37 -5.61 -13.33 -7.78
N CYS A 38 -5.68 -12.13 -7.20
CA CYS A 38 -5.88 -11.92 -5.77
C CYS A 38 -7.27 -11.37 -5.41
N HIS A 39 -8.28 -11.50 -6.29
CA HIS A 39 -9.62 -10.97 -6.00
C HIS A 39 -10.29 -11.69 -4.84
N THR A 40 -10.72 -10.86 -3.89
CA THR A 40 -11.01 -11.14 -2.49
C THR A 40 -9.82 -11.80 -1.76
N PRO A 41 -9.18 -11.10 -0.80
CA PRO A 41 -9.69 -9.94 -0.04
C PRO A 41 -9.07 -8.58 -0.42
N MET A 42 -8.42 -8.44 -1.58
CA MET A 42 -7.67 -7.24 -1.98
C MET A 42 -8.52 -6.15 -2.67
N ASP A 43 -9.74 -6.45 -3.10
CA ASP A 43 -10.58 -5.57 -3.95
C ASP A 43 -10.67 -4.13 -3.42
N PRO A 44 -10.97 -3.89 -2.13
CA PRO A 44 -11.09 -2.52 -1.62
C PRO A 44 -9.76 -1.74 -1.64
N TYR A 45 -8.62 -2.44 -1.58
CA TYR A 45 -7.30 -1.81 -1.66
C TYR A 45 -6.96 -1.38 -3.10
N VAL A 46 -7.38 -2.17 -4.10
CA VAL A 46 -7.22 -1.79 -5.51
C VAL A 46 -8.15 -0.62 -5.84
N GLU A 47 -9.40 -0.68 -5.40
CA GLU A 47 -10.38 0.41 -5.62
C GLU A 47 -9.93 1.72 -4.97
N THR A 48 -9.35 1.68 -3.77
CA THR A 48 -8.76 2.88 -3.13
C THR A 48 -7.56 3.41 -3.86
N TYR A 49 -6.61 2.54 -4.25
CA TYR A 49 -5.46 2.93 -5.06
C TYR A 49 -5.92 3.60 -6.37
N ASP A 50 -6.97 3.09 -7.00
CA ASP A 50 -7.37 3.54 -8.33
C ASP A 50 -8.09 4.89 -8.39
N GLN A 51 -8.50 5.45 -7.25
CA GLN A 51 -9.20 6.73 -7.18
C GLN A 51 -8.37 7.92 -7.68
N LEU A 52 -9.07 8.95 -8.16
CA LEU A 52 -8.45 10.19 -8.63
C LEU A 52 -8.01 11.05 -7.45
N LEU A 53 -6.84 11.68 -7.58
CA LEU A 53 -6.27 12.55 -6.56
C LEU A 53 -7.06 13.86 -6.42
N GLY A 54 -7.38 14.24 -5.18
CA GLY A 54 -8.02 15.52 -4.86
C GLY A 54 -9.54 15.53 -5.04
N GLU A 55 -10.15 14.35 -5.23
CA GLU A 55 -11.60 14.19 -5.37
C GLU A 55 -12.21 13.55 -4.12
N ALA A 56 -13.54 13.64 -4.00
CA ALA A 56 -14.27 12.83 -3.03
C ALA A 56 -14.25 11.36 -3.48
N GLY A 57 -14.15 10.45 -2.51
CA GLY A 57 -13.94 9.04 -2.77
C GLY A 57 -14.40 8.16 -1.62
N VAL A 58 -13.89 6.94 -1.58
CA VAL A 58 -14.16 5.96 -0.51
C VAL A 58 -12.89 5.29 -0.03
N ASP A 59 -12.82 4.95 1.25
CA ASP A 59 -11.73 4.14 1.78
C ASP A 59 -11.94 2.64 1.56
N LYS A 60 -10.98 1.82 2.00
CA LYS A 60 -11.03 0.36 1.86
C LYS A 60 -12.15 -0.31 2.67
N TYR A 61 -12.79 0.41 3.58
CA TYR A 61 -13.94 -0.06 4.35
C TYR A 61 -15.27 0.42 3.73
N GLY A 62 -15.20 1.24 2.68
CA GLY A 62 -16.36 1.83 2.02
C GLY A 62 -16.85 3.12 2.67
N ASN A 63 -16.09 3.70 3.61
CA ASN A 63 -16.43 5.00 4.20
C ASN A 63 -16.13 6.12 3.22
N GLU A 64 -16.96 7.17 3.21
CA GLU A 64 -16.72 8.36 2.40
C GLU A 64 -15.43 9.09 2.83
N VAL A 65 -14.60 9.44 1.86
CA VAL A 65 -13.42 10.28 2.02
C VAL A 65 -13.66 11.58 1.26
N THR A 66 -13.60 12.71 1.96
CA THR A 66 -13.93 14.02 1.37
C THR A 66 -12.89 14.52 0.38
N ASP A 67 -11.64 14.09 0.56
CA ASP A 67 -10.51 14.40 -0.30
C ASP A 67 -9.51 13.22 -0.29
N THR A 68 -9.39 12.55 -1.43
CA THR A 68 -8.52 11.37 -1.61
C THR A 68 -7.04 11.67 -1.45
N SER A 69 -6.62 12.95 -1.45
CA SER A 69 -5.25 13.31 -1.07
C SER A 69 -4.89 12.96 0.38
N SER A 70 -5.88 12.64 1.21
CA SER A 70 -5.69 12.11 2.56
C SER A 70 -5.27 10.63 2.61
N MET A 71 -5.30 9.92 1.47
CA MET A 71 -4.94 8.51 1.34
C MET A 71 -3.59 8.37 0.62
N LEU A 72 -2.56 7.84 1.30
CA LEU A 72 -1.22 7.77 0.70
C LEU A 72 -1.17 6.93 -0.58
N ALA A 73 -2.02 5.90 -0.73
CA ALA A 73 -2.03 5.08 -1.93
C ALA A 73 -2.40 5.90 -3.17
N VAL A 74 -3.35 6.83 -3.05
CA VAL A 74 -3.77 7.72 -4.14
C VAL A 74 -2.69 8.74 -4.47
N THR A 75 -2.07 9.34 -3.45
CA THR A 75 -1.00 10.32 -3.67
C THR A 75 0.23 9.69 -4.32
N HIS A 76 0.64 8.50 -3.87
CA HIS A 76 1.79 7.80 -4.44
C HIS A 76 1.47 7.24 -5.84
N LYS A 77 0.24 6.79 -6.11
CA LYS A 77 -0.19 6.47 -7.49
C LYS A 77 -0.02 7.67 -8.41
N ALA A 78 -0.44 8.85 -7.97
CA ALA A 78 -0.33 10.07 -8.77
C ALA A 78 1.14 10.46 -9.06
N ASP A 79 2.07 10.04 -8.19
CA ASP A 79 3.53 10.18 -8.40
C ASP A 79 4.14 9.03 -9.22
N GLY A 80 3.32 8.10 -9.71
CA GLY A 80 3.73 6.99 -10.57
C GLY A 80 4.13 5.72 -9.84
N GLN A 81 3.97 5.66 -8.52
CA GLN A 81 4.22 4.45 -7.74
C GLN A 81 3.15 3.39 -8.00
N THR A 82 3.56 2.13 -8.02
CA THR A 82 2.72 0.96 -8.18
C THR A 82 2.56 0.19 -6.88
N CYS A 83 1.67 -0.81 -6.86
CA CYS A 83 1.44 -1.64 -5.68
C CYS A 83 2.74 -2.24 -5.13
N LEU A 84 3.62 -2.74 -6.01
CA LEU A 84 4.85 -3.45 -5.63
C LEU A 84 5.99 -2.52 -5.20
N ASP A 85 5.88 -1.22 -5.43
CA ASP A 85 6.85 -0.26 -4.91
C ASP A 85 6.68 -0.06 -3.40
N CYS A 86 5.46 -0.27 -2.89
CA CYS A 86 5.15 -0.25 -1.46
C CYS A 86 5.07 -1.66 -0.87
N HIS A 87 4.34 -2.57 -1.51
CA HIS A 87 4.21 -3.96 -1.10
C HIS A 87 5.28 -4.83 -1.76
N VAL A 88 6.54 -4.58 -1.41
CA VAL A 88 7.71 -5.28 -1.98
C VAL A 88 7.75 -6.72 -1.45
N PRO A 89 7.35 -7.74 -2.23
CA PRO A 89 7.16 -9.06 -1.68
C PRO A 89 8.42 -9.90 -1.90
N THR A 90 8.81 -10.69 -0.92
CA THR A 90 9.83 -11.72 -1.15
C THR A 90 9.23 -12.92 -1.88
N LEU A 91 10.07 -13.71 -2.56
CA LEU A 91 9.60 -14.92 -3.24
C LEU A 91 8.91 -15.90 -2.27
N GLY A 92 9.39 -15.99 -1.03
CA GLY A 92 8.80 -16.85 0.00
C GLY A 92 7.42 -16.37 0.44
N GLU A 93 7.22 -15.06 0.56
CA GLU A 93 5.91 -14.46 0.88
C GLU A 93 4.92 -14.70 -0.25
N GLN A 94 5.29 -14.43 -1.50
CA GLN A 94 4.41 -14.65 -2.66
C GLN A 94 3.96 -16.12 -2.78
N MET A 95 4.85 -17.07 -2.51
CA MET A 95 4.50 -18.49 -2.50
C MET A 95 3.52 -18.84 -1.37
N THR A 96 3.72 -18.26 -0.18
CA THR A 96 2.88 -18.51 0.99
C THR A 96 1.50 -17.85 0.82
N GLU A 97 1.46 -16.62 0.34
CA GLU A 97 0.24 -15.89 -0.01
C GLU A 97 -0.57 -16.61 -1.09
N GLY A 98 0.08 -17.07 -2.17
CA GLY A 98 -0.59 -17.83 -3.22
C GLY A 98 -1.17 -19.16 -2.71
N ALA A 99 -0.46 -19.86 -1.83
CA ALA A 99 -0.95 -21.08 -1.20
C ALA A 99 -2.11 -20.81 -0.23
N ALA A 100 -2.00 -19.75 0.58
CA ALA A 100 -3.06 -19.32 1.49
C ALA A 100 -4.32 -18.92 0.70
N TRP A 101 -4.15 -18.17 -0.39
CA TRP A 101 -5.25 -17.81 -1.29
C TRP A 101 -5.94 -19.05 -1.88
N ALA A 102 -5.17 -19.98 -2.44
CA ALA A 102 -5.73 -21.22 -3.00
C ALA A 102 -6.45 -22.09 -1.96
N ALA A 103 -6.02 -22.02 -0.70
CA ALA A 103 -6.62 -22.74 0.42
C ALA A 103 -7.76 -21.97 1.14
N GLY A 104 -8.02 -20.71 0.77
CA GLY A 104 -8.98 -19.84 1.48
C GLY A 104 -8.50 -19.38 2.86
N GLY A 105 -7.21 -19.43 3.15
CA GLY A 105 -6.57 -19.11 4.43
C GLY A 105 -6.29 -17.62 4.66
N TYR A 106 -7.18 -16.73 4.20
CA TYR A 106 -7.05 -15.28 4.34
C TYR A 106 -8.19 -14.67 5.15
N GLY A 107 -7.91 -13.56 5.84
CA GLY A 107 -8.91 -12.81 6.59
C GLY A 107 -9.82 -11.99 5.68
N VAL A 108 -11.11 -11.92 6.02
CA VAL A 108 -12.09 -11.02 5.38
C VAL A 108 -12.82 -10.25 6.49
N PRO A 109 -12.75 -8.91 6.54
CA PRO A 109 -11.96 -8.04 5.66
C PRO A 109 -10.45 -8.17 5.90
N LEU A 110 -9.65 -7.95 4.86
CA LEU A 110 -8.19 -7.94 4.97
C LEU A 110 -7.76 -6.75 5.83
N GLN A 111 -6.96 -7.03 6.85
CA GLN A 111 -6.44 -6.01 7.77
C GLN A 111 -5.33 -5.19 7.11
N GLU A 112 -5.16 -3.95 7.57
CA GLU A 112 -4.02 -3.12 7.19
C GLU A 112 -2.72 -3.78 7.67
N ALA A 113 -1.74 -3.89 6.79
CA ALA A 113 -0.38 -4.24 7.19
C ALA A 113 0.22 -3.09 8.00
N THR A 114 0.95 -3.43 9.07
CA THR A 114 1.78 -2.46 9.78
C THR A 114 3.05 -2.15 9.00
N LEU A 115 3.76 -1.07 9.34
CA LEU A 115 5.03 -0.79 8.68
C LEU A 115 6.07 -1.87 9.00
N GLU A 116 6.00 -2.44 10.21
CA GLU A 116 6.78 -3.59 10.64
C GLU A 116 6.52 -4.80 9.74
N ASP A 117 5.25 -5.10 9.42
CA ASP A 117 4.90 -6.19 8.51
C ASP A 117 5.49 -5.96 7.10
N LEU A 118 5.43 -4.72 6.61
CA LEU A 118 5.89 -4.33 5.27
C LEU A 118 7.41 -4.26 5.11
N THR A 119 8.16 -4.22 6.21
CA THR A 119 9.63 -4.18 6.22
C THR A 119 10.26 -5.47 6.71
N ALA A 120 9.53 -6.32 7.43
CA ALA A 120 10.04 -7.51 8.10
C ALA A 120 10.84 -8.43 7.16
N ALA A 121 10.31 -8.78 6.00
CA ALA A 121 10.97 -9.71 5.09
C ALA A 121 12.20 -9.14 4.39
N ARG A 122 12.35 -7.81 4.39
CA ARG A 122 13.56 -7.11 3.93
C ARG A 122 14.56 -6.88 5.07
N GLY A 123 14.21 -7.18 6.32
CA GLY A 123 15.04 -6.95 7.50
C GLY A 123 15.31 -5.47 7.76
N LEU A 124 14.35 -4.60 7.40
CA LEU A 124 14.46 -3.16 7.55
C LEU A 124 13.65 -2.67 8.75
N GLU A 125 14.13 -1.60 9.38
CA GLU A 125 13.36 -0.87 10.40
C GLU A 125 12.10 -0.23 9.77
N PRO A 126 11.00 -0.09 10.51
CA PRO A 126 9.72 0.42 9.97
C PRO A 126 9.84 1.78 9.28
N ASP A 127 10.65 2.68 9.83
CA ASP A 127 10.86 4.01 9.26
C ASP A 127 11.49 3.96 7.86
N ALA A 128 12.33 2.96 7.58
CA ALA A 128 12.98 2.80 6.28
C ALA A 128 11.99 2.46 5.16
N PHE A 129 10.75 2.10 5.51
CA PHE A 129 9.65 1.99 4.55
C PHE A 129 9.44 3.33 3.81
N CYS A 130 9.41 4.44 4.55
CA CYS A 130 9.23 5.78 4.00
C CYS A 130 10.57 6.49 3.77
N LEU A 131 11.45 6.43 4.78
CA LEU A 131 12.68 7.21 4.88
C LEU A 131 13.87 6.43 4.29
N ASN A 132 14.08 6.58 2.99
CA ASN A 132 15.18 5.95 2.26
C ASN A 132 15.61 6.78 1.05
N ASP A 133 16.74 6.43 0.44
CA ASP A 133 17.33 7.17 -0.68
C ASP A 133 16.44 7.23 -1.93
N SER A 134 15.52 6.28 -2.11
CA SER A 134 14.65 6.17 -3.27
C SER A 134 13.32 6.91 -3.12
N CYS A 135 12.85 7.11 -1.89
CA CYS A 135 11.55 7.71 -1.58
C CYS A 135 11.74 9.06 -0.86
N HIS A 136 11.67 9.07 0.48
CA HIS A 136 11.94 10.27 1.28
C HIS A 136 13.35 10.22 1.84
N ASN A 137 14.32 10.80 1.12
CA ASN A 137 15.70 10.91 1.60
C ASN A 137 15.84 12.00 2.67
N LEU A 138 15.23 11.74 3.82
CA LEU A 138 15.09 12.64 4.95
C LEU A 138 15.21 11.84 6.25
N THR A 139 15.63 12.52 7.30
CA THR A 139 15.59 12.01 8.67
C THR A 139 14.33 12.51 9.41
N ARG A 140 14.03 11.91 10.57
CA ARG A 140 12.99 12.44 11.47
C ARG A 140 13.29 13.89 11.90
N ASP A 141 14.56 14.24 12.08
CA ASP A 141 14.97 15.61 12.42
C ASP A 141 14.69 16.58 11.28
N ASP A 142 14.88 16.16 10.02
CA ASP A 142 14.54 16.99 8.86
C ASP A 142 13.02 17.22 8.78
N LEU A 143 12.21 16.19 9.06
CA LEU A 143 10.75 16.32 9.13
C LEU A 143 10.32 17.25 10.26
N ALA A 144 10.89 17.10 11.45
CA ALA A 144 10.65 18.00 12.57
C ALA A 144 11.03 19.44 12.22
N ASN A 145 12.15 19.66 11.53
CA ASN A 145 12.55 20.98 11.10
C ASN A 145 11.60 21.56 10.03
N ALA A 146 11.10 20.72 9.11
CA ALA A 146 10.17 21.12 8.07
C ALA A 146 8.79 21.56 8.61
N THR A 147 8.39 21.09 9.80
CA THR A 147 7.14 21.45 10.46
C THR A 147 7.35 22.28 11.73
N ALA A 148 8.46 23.00 11.83
CA ALA A 148 8.84 23.77 13.01
C ALA A 148 7.96 25.00 13.29
N ASP A 149 7.21 25.47 12.29
CA ASP A 149 6.28 26.60 12.40
C ASP A 149 4.91 26.21 12.98
N MET A 150 4.60 24.92 13.01
CA MET A 150 3.37 24.41 13.61
C MET A 150 3.39 24.59 15.13
N VAL A 151 2.31 25.12 15.71
CA VAL A 151 2.13 25.26 17.16
C VAL A 151 2.40 23.95 17.90
N ARG A 152 1.99 22.84 17.27
CA ARG A 152 2.31 21.49 17.70
C ARG A 152 2.88 20.73 16.53
N ASN A 153 4.19 20.61 16.54
CA ASN A 153 4.93 19.92 15.51
C ASN A 153 4.67 18.39 15.60
N PRO A 154 3.99 17.77 14.61
CA PRO A 154 3.64 16.36 14.67
C PRO A 154 4.85 15.43 14.50
N HIS A 155 5.97 15.95 14.00
CA HIS A 155 7.19 15.17 13.74
C HIS A 155 8.23 15.31 14.85
N LEU A 156 7.98 16.13 15.87
CA LEU A 156 8.81 16.14 17.09
C LEU A 156 8.42 14.99 18.02
N ALA A 157 9.42 14.28 18.52
CA ALA A 157 9.26 13.11 19.38
C ALA A 157 8.88 13.46 20.84
N TYR A 158 7.83 14.26 21.05
CA TYR A 158 7.33 14.63 22.39
C TYR A 158 6.98 13.42 23.27
N HIS A 159 6.58 12.31 22.64
CA HIS A 159 6.14 11.08 23.30
C HIS A 159 7.00 9.87 22.91
N GLY A 160 8.24 10.12 22.48
CA GLY A 160 9.07 9.12 21.81
C GLY A 160 8.69 8.91 20.35
N ASP A 161 9.31 7.92 19.72
CA ASP A 161 9.08 7.63 18.31
C ASP A 161 7.73 6.93 18.11
N ILE A 162 6.85 7.62 17.38
CA ILE A 162 5.58 7.09 16.92
C ILE A 162 5.76 6.64 15.47
N SER A 163 5.26 5.45 15.13
CA SER A 163 5.29 4.91 13.77
C SER A 163 4.51 5.81 12.81
N CYS A 164 5.05 6.05 11.61
CA CYS A 164 4.41 6.91 10.59
C CYS A 164 2.98 6.43 10.28
N GLY A 165 2.77 5.11 10.27
CA GLY A 165 1.47 4.47 10.02
C GLY A 165 0.41 4.70 11.10
N SER A 166 0.77 5.30 12.25
CA SER A 166 -0.20 5.70 13.27
C SER A 166 -1.02 6.92 12.82
N CYS A 167 -0.44 7.77 11.97
CA CYS A 167 -1.09 8.97 11.42
C CYS A 167 -1.38 8.82 9.93
N HIS A 168 -0.35 8.47 9.15
CA HIS A 168 -0.43 8.40 7.70
C HIS A 168 -1.00 7.05 7.26
N LYS A 169 -2.17 7.07 6.64
CA LYS A 169 -2.89 5.87 6.20
C LYS A 169 -2.85 5.76 4.69
N ALA A 170 -2.59 4.55 4.20
CA ALA A 170 -2.46 4.31 2.76
C ALA A 170 -3.80 4.22 2.05
N HIS A 171 -4.69 3.33 2.52
CA HIS A 171 -5.93 2.98 1.85
C HIS A 171 -7.19 3.48 2.58
N ARG A 172 -7.02 4.46 3.47
CA ARG A 172 -8.09 5.18 4.15
C ARG A 172 -7.63 6.57 4.51
N ALA A 173 -8.58 7.45 4.85
CA ALA A 173 -8.24 8.80 5.28
C ALA A 173 -7.23 8.76 6.43
N SER A 174 -6.15 9.53 6.29
CA SER A 174 -5.14 9.69 7.33
C SER A 174 -5.72 10.36 8.57
N VAL A 175 -5.11 10.08 9.72
CA VAL A 175 -5.67 10.41 11.03
C VAL A 175 -4.71 11.34 11.78
N ASN A 176 -5.23 12.44 12.30
CA ASN A 176 -4.51 13.28 13.23
C ASN A 176 -4.47 12.60 14.61
N TYR A 177 -3.44 11.77 14.84
CA TYR A 177 -3.24 11.04 16.09
C TYR A 177 -3.22 11.97 17.33
N CYS A 178 -2.69 13.18 17.20
CA CYS A 178 -2.60 14.14 18.31
C CYS A 178 -3.99 14.52 18.87
N SER A 179 -5.01 14.53 18.01
CA SER A 179 -6.39 14.87 18.38
C SER A 179 -7.05 13.87 19.34
N GLN A 180 -6.41 12.72 19.61
CA GLN A 180 -6.84 11.80 20.68
C GLN A 180 -6.87 12.48 22.05
N CYS A 181 -5.91 13.38 22.30
CA CYS A 181 -5.72 14.03 23.60
C CYS A 181 -5.74 15.57 23.51
N HIS A 182 -5.30 16.13 22.38
CA HIS A 182 -5.15 17.57 22.19
C HIS A 182 -6.29 18.13 21.36
N ALA A 183 -7.26 18.76 22.02
CA ALA A 183 -8.40 19.40 21.36
C ALA A 183 -8.00 20.58 20.45
N ASP A 184 -6.81 21.14 20.67
CA ASP A 184 -6.19 22.19 19.86
C ASP A 184 -5.28 21.65 18.75
N ALA A 185 -5.21 20.33 18.55
CA ALA A 185 -4.49 19.76 17.42
C ALA A 185 -5.29 20.01 16.13
N GLU A 186 -4.78 20.91 15.29
CA GLU A 186 -5.35 21.19 13.98
C GLU A 186 -5.22 19.96 13.08
N THR A 187 -6.36 19.51 12.54
CA THR A 187 -6.42 18.37 11.63
C THR A 187 -6.27 18.87 10.19
N PRO A 188 -5.33 18.34 9.40
CA PRO A 188 -5.20 18.70 8.00
C PRO A 188 -6.49 18.50 7.21
N SER A 189 -6.69 19.28 6.15
CA SER A 189 -7.85 19.10 5.27
C SER A 189 -7.93 17.67 4.73
N GLY A 190 -9.13 17.10 4.72
CA GLY A 190 -9.38 15.72 4.28
C GLY A 190 -8.98 14.63 5.28
N TRP A 191 -8.21 14.95 6.32
CA TRP A 191 -7.84 14.00 7.37
C TRP A 191 -8.93 13.90 8.43
N LEU A 192 -8.93 12.79 9.16
CA LEU A 192 -9.83 12.55 10.28
C LEU A 192 -9.18 12.97 11.60
N THR A 193 -9.98 13.50 12.51
CA THR A 193 -9.64 13.43 13.95
C THR A 193 -9.68 11.97 14.41
N ALA A 194 -9.01 11.66 15.50
CA ALA A 194 -9.03 10.30 16.06
C ALA A 194 -10.43 9.88 16.54
N LYS A 195 -11.28 10.84 16.90
CA LYS A 195 -12.69 10.57 17.23
C LYS A 195 -13.47 10.17 15.98
N GLU A 196 -13.28 10.86 14.86
CA GLU A 196 -13.91 10.51 13.58
C GLU A 196 -13.42 9.16 13.06
N ASP A 197 -12.11 8.89 13.16
CA ASP A 197 -11.53 7.58 12.83
C ASP A 197 -12.17 6.45 13.63
N ALA A 198 -12.29 6.62 14.95
CA ALA A 198 -12.91 5.65 15.83
C ALA A 198 -14.39 5.40 15.49
N LEU A 199 -15.10 6.38 14.92
CA LEU A 199 -16.48 6.22 14.47
C LEU A 199 -16.56 5.52 13.12
N ALA A 200 -15.63 5.80 12.19
CA ALA A 200 -15.53 5.17 10.88
C ALA A 200 -15.09 3.70 10.93
N ALA A 201 -14.40 3.28 12.01
CA ALA A 201 -13.97 1.89 12.20
C ALA A 201 -15.08 0.94 12.70
N VAL A 202 -16.27 1.47 13.03
CA VAL A 202 -17.42 0.69 13.55
C VAL A 202 -18.65 0.74 12.65
N SER A 203 -18.59 1.51 11.56
CA SER A 203 -19.59 1.56 10.48
C SER A 203 -19.39 0.42 9.48
#